data_AF-A0A6B0VIW7-F1
#
_entry.id   AF-A0A6B0VIW7-F1
#
_cell.length_a   1.000
_cell.length_b   1.000
_cell.length_c   1.000
_cell.angle_alpha   90.00
_cell.angle_beta   90.00
_cell.angle_gamma   90.00
#
_symmetry.space_group_name_H-M   'P 1'
#
loop_
_entity.id
_entity.type
_entity.pdbx_description
1 polymer ?
#
loop_
_entity_poly.entity_id
_entity_poly.type
_entity_poly.pdbx_seq_one_letter_code
_entity_poly.pdbx_strand_id
1 'polypeptide(L)'
;MTESDQEFEKEYADLGATTQNAMDIAETSMDIVRQFVPDETLADRIRQKSVHSMGDIEFQHLIEFTGSDDLGDDEDAPVRAGARAVLEETTIVTDITMSKAGITGRGHNCEKRKAIGNGAELAKETGMTRTAASVLELDKQGVYDGAIATIGNAPTAAFALADCIENGTRPAAIVATPVGFVKAEESRKRIREVSEAYNVPAITNVGRRGGSGLAAALTNELIHVAKDVRTETLELEVTAEERAARAAGDEDDEDGENP
;
A
#
# COMPACT_ATOMS: atom_id res chain seq x y z
N MET A 1 27.92 2.44 11.73
CA MET A 1 26.89 1.40 11.90
C MET A 1 26.71 1.25 13.38
N THR A 2 25.84 2.10 13.91
CA THR A 2 25.42 2.12 15.32
C THR A 2 24.56 0.89 15.61
N GLU A 3 24.37 0.53 16.88
CA GLU A 3 23.48 -0.57 17.26
C GLU A 3 22.03 -0.33 16.80
N SER A 4 21.63 0.93 16.58
CA SER A 4 20.33 1.32 16.04
C SER A 4 20.14 0.88 14.58
N ASP A 5 21.17 0.98 13.73
CA ASP A 5 21.11 0.53 12.32
C ASP A 5 20.87 -0.99 12.23
N GLN A 6 21.51 -1.75 13.13
CA GLN A 6 21.43 -3.22 13.16
C GLN A 6 20.09 -3.75 13.71
N GLU A 7 19.42 -2.96 14.55
CA GLU A 7 18.08 -3.30 15.05
C GLU A 7 17.00 -2.95 14.01
N PHE A 8 17.17 -1.83 13.29
CA PHE A 8 16.34 -1.43 12.15
C PHE A 8 16.41 -2.45 10.99
N GLU A 9 17.61 -2.96 10.68
CA GLU A 9 17.84 -4.02 9.69
C GLU A 9 17.11 -5.34 10.03
N LYS A 10 17.04 -5.70 11.32
CA LYS A 10 16.38 -6.93 11.80
C LYS A 10 14.86 -6.90 11.71
N GLU A 11 14.24 -5.74 11.87
CA GLU A 11 12.78 -5.60 11.90
C GLU A 11 12.16 -5.48 10.49
N TYR A 12 12.91 -4.85 9.56
CA TYR A 12 12.52 -4.69 8.16
C TYR A 12 12.66 -5.97 7.32
N ALA A 13 13.41 -6.97 7.81
CA ALA A 13 13.63 -8.26 7.15
C ALA A 13 12.42 -9.21 7.14
N ASP A 14 11.20 -8.75 7.48
CA ASP A 14 9.97 -9.56 7.39
C ASP A 14 9.40 -9.60 5.95
N LEU A 15 10.28 -9.78 4.95
CA LEU A 15 9.94 -10.18 3.58
C LEU A 15 9.51 -11.67 3.50
N GLY A 16 9.10 -12.26 4.64
CA GLY A 16 8.80 -13.68 4.78
C GLY A 16 10.02 -14.58 5.03
N ALA A 17 11.21 -14.00 5.22
CA ALA A 17 12.43 -14.73 5.55
C ALA A 17 12.37 -15.28 6.99
N THR A 18 12.59 -16.58 7.16
CA THR A 18 12.56 -17.24 8.49
C THR A 18 13.88 -17.89 8.88
N THR A 19 14.90 -17.80 8.04
CA THR A 19 16.25 -18.33 8.29
C THR A 19 17.25 -17.21 8.21
N GLN A 20 18.37 -17.31 8.94
CA GLN A 20 19.41 -16.28 8.93
C GLN A 20 19.86 -15.93 7.50
N ASN A 21 20.22 -16.95 6.70
CA ASN A 21 20.61 -16.73 5.31
C ASN A 21 19.52 -16.06 4.46
N ALA A 22 18.24 -16.32 4.74
CA ALA A 22 17.16 -15.64 4.04
C ALA A 22 17.00 -14.17 4.48
N MET A 23 17.25 -13.89 5.77
CA MET A 23 17.29 -12.51 6.29
C MET A 23 18.45 -11.74 5.66
N ASP A 24 19.65 -12.33 5.64
CA ASP A 24 20.85 -11.71 5.03
C ASP A 24 20.62 -11.36 3.55
N ILE A 25 19.94 -12.23 2.79
CA ILE A 25 19.57 -11.97 1.39
C ILE A 25 18.55 -10.84 1.27
N ALA A 26 17.53 -10.84 2.13
CA ALA A 26 16.48 -9.84 2.14
C ALA A 26 17.04 -8.45 2.45
N GLU A 27 17.88 -8.36 3.47
CA GLU A 27 18.62 -7.18 3.90
C GLU A 27 19.52 -6.66 2.78
N THR A 28 20.42 -7.50 2.25
CA THR A 28 21.29 -7.15 1.12
C THR A 28 20.49 -6.62 -0.08
N SER A 29 19.33 -7.23 -0.36
CA SER A 29 18.47 -6.76 -1.44
C SER A 29 17.89 -5.38 -1.18
N MET A 30 17.50 -5.08 0.06
CA MET A 30 16.95 -3.77 0.43
C MET A 30 18.04 -2.70 0.44
N ASP A 31 19.26 -3.02 0.86
CA ASP A 31 20.40 -2.10 0.81
C ASP A 31 20.70 -1.66 -0.62
N ILE A 32 20.60 -2.59 -1.58
CA ILE A 32 20.71 -2.25 -3.01
C ILE A 32 19.58 -1.31 -3.44
N VAL A 33 18.35 -1.55 -2.97
CA VAL A 33 17.20 -0.68 -3.32
C VAL A 33 17.37 0.73 -2.74
N ARG A 34 17.86 0.85 -1.50
CA ARG A 34 18.12 2.12 -0.82
C ARG A 34 19.21 2.98 -1.49
N GLN A 35 20.03 2.38 -2.36
CA GLN A 35 20.96 3.17 -3.21
C GLN A 35 20.23 3.96 -4.30
N PHE A 36 18.99 3.58 -4.63
CA PHE A 36 18.20 4.21 -5.69
C PHE A 36 17.00 5.00 -5.16
N VAL A 37 16.38 4.53 -4.08
CA VAL A 37 15.20 5.16 -3.48
C VAL A 37 15.58 5.67 -2.08
N PRO A 38 15.27 6.92 -1.73
CA PRO A 38 15.46 7.43 -0.36
C PRO A 38 14.75 6.57 0.69
N ASP A 39 15.04 6.78 1.97
CA ASP A 39 14.40 6.08 3.10
C ASP A 39 13.95 7.07 4.18
N GLU A 40 13.35 8.19 3.76
CA GLU A 40 13.02 9.33 4.66
C GLU A 40 11.52 9.40 4.97
N THR A 41 10.68 8.96 4.02
CA THR A 41 9.21 9.09 4.08
C THR A 41 8.51 7.73 4.06
N LEU A 42 7.24 7.68 4.48
CA LEU A 42 6.43 6.47 4.33
C LEU A 42 6.16 6.17 2.84
N ALA A 43 6.04 7.21 2.02
CA ALA A 43 5.97 7.11 0.57
C ALA A 43 7.23 6.45 -0.02
N ASP A 44 8.41 6.72 0.53
CA ASP A 44 9.65 6.07 0.12
C ASP A 44 9.64 4.57 0.43
N ARG A 45 9.12 4.15 1.58
CA ARG A 45 8.94 2.73 1.89
C ARG A 45 8.10 2.02 0.82
N ILE A 46 7.02 2.66 0.37
CA ILE A 46 6.16 2.16 -0.72
C ILE A 46 6.95 2.09 -2.04
N ARG A 47 7.74 3.11 -2.37
CA ARG A 47 8.59 3.12 -3.57
C ARG A 47 9.65 2.02 -3.52
N GLN A 48 10.37 1.85 -2.41
CA GLN A 48 11.33 0.77 -2.21
C GLN A 48 10.66 -0.59 -2.38
N LYS A 49 9.48 -0.79 -1.77
CA LYS A 49 8.72 -2.03 -1.91
C LYS A 49 8.32 -2.32 -3.35
N SER A 50 7.96 -1.28 -4.10
CA SER A 50 7.65 -1.40 -5.52
C SER A 50 8.86 -1.84 -6.34
N VAL A 51 10.03 -1.25 -6.10
CA VAL A 51 11.29 -1.61 -6.79
C VAL A 51 11.70 -3.04 -6.43
N HIS A 52 11.71 -3.38 -5.13
CA HIS A 52 12.08 -4.71 -4.65
C HIS A 52 11.19 -5.80 -5.24
N SER A 53 9.86 -5.61 -5.18
CA SER A 53 8.91 -6.63 -5.63
C SER A 53 8.91 -6.83 -7.15
N MET A 54 9.23 -5.77 -7.92
CA MET A 54 9.23 -5.82 -9.39
C MET A 54 10.61 -6.11 -9.99
N GLY A 55 11.68 -5.93 -9.20
CA GLY A 55 13.07 -6.02 -9.69
C GLY A 55 13.42 -4.95 -10.72
N ASP A 56 12.75 -3.79 -10.67
CA ASP A 56 12.85 -2.73 -11.66
C ASP A 56 12.87 -1.36 -10.95
N ILE A 57 14.04 -0.71 -10.97
CA ILE A 57 14.29 0.57 -10.30
C ILE A 57 13.37 1.69 -10.77
N GLU A 58 12.82 1.60 -11.99
CA GLU A 58 11.95 2.61 -12.55
C GLU A 58 10.64 2.74 -11.77
N PHE A 59 10.22 1.70 -11.04
CA PHE A 59 8.96 1.76 -10.29
C PHE A 59 8.91 2.87 -9.25
N GLN A 60 10.06 3.33 -8.73
CA GLN A 60 10.13 4.48 -7.84
C GLN A 60 9.51 5.75 -8.44
N HIS A 61 9.59 5.92 -9.76
CA HIS A 61 9.08 7.07 -10.51
C HIS A 61 7.66 6.86 -11.03
N LEU A 62 7.10 5.65 -10.84
CA LEU A 62 5.77 5.33 -11.36
C LEU A 62 4.69 5.39 -10.30
N ILE A 63 5.04 5.26 -9.01
CA ILE A 63 4.07 5.27 -7.93
C ILE A 63 3.50 6.67 -7.78
N GLU A 64 2.17 6.75 -7.69
CA GLU A 64 1.43 7.98 -7.49
C GLU A 64 0.61 7.87 -6.22
N PHE A 65 0.63 8.93 -5.42
CA PHE A 65 -0.09 9.06 -4.17
C PHE A 65 -1.20 10.09 -4.33
N THR A 66 -2.34 9.84 -3.70
CA THR A 66 -3.49 10.74 -3.77
C THR A 66 -4.25 10.70 -2.46
N GLY A 67 -4.59 11.85 -1.91
CA GLY A 67 -5.36 11.98 -0.69
C GLY A 67 -4.64 12.82 0.35
N SER A 68 -5.42 13.34 1.29
CA SER A 68 -4.93 14.19 2.37
C SER A 68 -5.43 13.67 3.71
N ASP A 69 -4.74 14.04 4.78
CA ASP A 69 -5.21 13.85 6.14
C ASP A 69 -4.94 15.10 7.00
N ASP A 70 -5.07 14.97 8.32
CA ASP A 70 -4.92 16.10 9.26
C ASP A 70 -3.50 16.68 9.28
N LEU A 71 -2.49 15.96 8.78
CA LEU A 71 -1.11 16.45 8.66
C LEU A 71 -0.86 17.18 7.33
N GLY A 72 -1.78 17.07 6.37
CA GLY A 72 -1.74 17.78 5.11
C GLY A 72 -1.98 16.89 3.89
N ASP A 73 -1.70 17.47 2.73
CA ASP A 73 -1.75 16.81 1.42
C ASP A 73 -0.31 16.43 1.02
N ASP A 74 0.21 15.39 1.68
CA ASP A 74 1.53 14.81 1.43
C ASP A 74 1.41 13.38 0.89
N GLU A 75 2.51 12.84 0.36
CA GLU A 75 2.52 11.48 -0.19
C GLU A 75 2.41 10.38 0.88
N ASP A 76 2.68 10.72 2.14
CA ASP A 76 2.58 9.81 3.28
C ASP A 76 1.11 9.58 3.69
N ALA A 77 0.21 10.52 3.43
CA ALA A 77 -1.21 10.48 3.81
C ALA A 77 -1.93 9.17 3.43
N PRO A 78 -1.88 8.68 2.16
CA PRO A 78 -2.48 7.40 1.83
C PRO A 78 -1.80 6.20 2.50
N VAL A 79 -0.51 6.30 2.86
CA VAL A 79 0.21 5.25 3.59
C VAL A 79 -0.26 5.22 5.04
N ARG A 80 -0.38 6.38 5.69
CA ARG A 80 -0.93 6.53 7.05
C ARG A 80 -2.36 6.04 7.13
N ALA A 81 -3.21 6.42 6.17
CA ALA A 81 -4.60 5.95 6.09
C ALA A 81 -4.69 4.43 5.97
N GLY A 82 -3.88 3.84 5.07
CA GLY A 82 -3.80 2.40 4.92
C GLY A 82 -3.30 1.68 6.17
N ALA A 83 -2.25 2.18 6.81
CA ALA A 83 -1.73 1.64 8.07
C ALA A 83 -2.77 1.73 9.20
N ARG A 84 -3.46 2.86 9.34
CA ARG A 84 -4.56 3.04 10.31
C ARG A 84 -5.68 2.03 10.09
N ALA A 85 -6.08 1.80 8.84
CA ALA A 85 -7.07 0.79 8.49
C ALA A 85 -6.62 -0.64 8.86
N VAL A 86 -5.31 -0.95 8.77
CA VAL A 86 -4.75 -2.23 9.27
C VAL A 86 -4.74 -2.28 10.80
N LEU A 87 -4.43 -1.17 11.47
CA LEU A 87 -4.46 -1.06 12.94
C LEU A 87 -5.86 -1.33 13.49
N GLU A 88 -6.87 -0.79 12.82
CA GLU A 88 -8.30 -0.96 13.10
C GLU A 88 -8.87 -2.32 12.65
N GLU A 89 -8.03 -3.19 12.07
CA GLU A 89 -8.39 -4.54 11.62
C GLU A 89 -9.52 -4.57 10.57
N THR A 90 -9.62 -3.51 9.77
CA THR A 90 -10.61 -3.39 8.68
C THR A 90 -10.43 -4.48 7.62
N THR A 91 -11.47 -4.76 6.84
CA THR A 91 -11.39 -5.76 5.76
C THR A 91 -10.44 -5.32 4.65
N ILE A 92 -9.63 -6.24 4.15
CA ILE A 92 -8.84 -6.07 2.92
C ILE A 92 -9.57 -6.76 1.77
N VAL A 93 -10.07 -5.98 0.82
CA VAL A 93 -10.86 -6.45 -0.31
C VAL A 93 -10.02 -6.44 -1.58
N THR A 94 -9.73 -7.62 -2.10
CA THR A 94 -8.93 -7.79 -3.32
C THR A 94 -9.78 -8.03 -4.55
N ASP A 95 -9.34 -7.59 -5.73
CA ASP A 95 -10.04 -7.87 -6.99
C ASP A 95 -10.06 -9.37 -7.34
N ILE A 96 -8.92 -10.06 -7.21
CA ILE A 96 -8.75 -11.47 -7.56
C ILE A 96 -7.98 -12.31 -6.53
N THR A 97 -8.05 -13.63 -6.70
CA THR A 97 -7.40 -14.61 -5.81
C THR A 97 -5.88 -14.42 -5.68
N MET A 98 -5.16 -14.06 -6.76
CA MET A 98 -3.69 -13.90 -6.68
C MET A 98 -3.29 -12.74 -5.76
N SER A 99 -3.97 -11.60 -5.88
CA SER A 99 -3.77 -10.44 -4.99
C SER A 99 -3.99 -10.86 -3.54
N LYS A 100 -5.09 -11.58 -3.24
CA LYS A 100 -5.37 -12.11 -1.88
C LYS A 100 -4.28 -13.04 -1.36
N ALA A 101 -3.76 -13.92 -2.21
CA ALA A 101 -2.77 -14.92 -1.82
C ALA A 101 -1.39 -14.30 -1.53
N GLY A 102 -1.03 -13.21 -2.22
CA GLY A 102 0.23 -12.51 -1.98
C GLY A 102 0.24 -11.62 -0.73
N ILE A 103 -0.93 -11.26 -0.21
CA ILE A 103 -1.03 -10.46 1.02
C ILE A 103 -0.76 -11.37 2.23
N THR A 104 0.19 -10.97 3.08
CA THR A 104 0.59 -11.70 4.29
C THR A 104 -0.60 -11.90 5.23
N GLY A 105 -0.52 -12.91 6.09
CA GLY A 105 -1.47 -13.11 7.20
C GLY A 105 -0.84 -12.89 8.57
N ARG A 106 0.38 -12.36 8.60
CA ARG A 106 1.15 -12.09 9.83
C ARG A 106 1.08 -10.60 10.14
N GLY A 107 1.08 -10.27 11.42
CA GLY A 107 1.15 -8.87 11.87
C GLY A 107 -0.18 -8.12 11.86
N HIS A 108 -1.31 -8.75 11.54
CA HIS A 108 -2.66 -8.15 11.59
C HIS A 108 -3.75 -9.24 11.65
N ASN A 109 -4.96 -8.89 12.08
CA ASN A 109 -6.14 -9.78 12.04
C ASN A 109 -7.22 -9.39 11.00
N CYS A 110 -6.93 -8.43 10.11
CA CYS A 110 -7.84 -8.04 9.03
C CYS A 110 -8.42 -9.25 8.26
N GLU A 111 -9.73 -9.27 8.06
CA GLU A 111 -10.34 -10.23 7.14
C GLU A 111 -9.88 -9.96 5.70
N LYS A 112 -9.42 -10.99 4.99
CA LYS A 112 -9.09 -10.91 3.56
C LYS A 112 -10.23 -11.45 2.71
N ARG A 113 -10.91 -10.58 1.98
CA ARG A 113 -11.99 -10.93 1.05
C ARG A 113 -11.54 -10.74 -0.40
N LYS A 114 -12.06 -11.57 -1.30
CA LYS A 114 -11.86 -11.40 -2.75
C LYS A 114 -13.19 -11.06 -3.40
N ALA A 115 -13.18 -10.11 -4.32
CA ALA A 115 -14.33 -9.72 -5.12
C ALA A 115 -14.69 -10.85 -6.08
N ILE A 116 -13.73 -11.33 -6.87
CA ILE A 116 -14.02 -12.36 -7.88
C ILE A 116 -14.74 -13.58 -7.29
N GLY A 117 -15.87 -13.93 -7.91
CA GLY A 117 -16.76 -15.01 -7.45
C GLY A 117 -18.10 -14.50 -6.92
N ASN A 118 -18.23 -13.19 -6.68
CA ASN A 118 -19.49 -12.51 -6.38
C ASN A 118 -20.12 -11.95 -7.67
N GLY A 119 -21.42 -11.68 -7.68
CA GLY A 119 -22.09 -10.98 -8.80
C GLY A 119 -22.15 -11.77 -10.11
N ALA A 120 -22.13 -13.12 -10.07
CA ALA A 120 -22.15 -13.95 -11.28
C ALA A 120 -23.43 -13.77 -12.11
N GLU A 121 -24.57 -13.54 -11.46
CA GLU A 121 -25.85 -13.23 -12.11
C GLU A 121 -25.81 -11.84 -12.74
N LEU A 122 -25.38 -10.82 -11.98
CA LEU A 122 -25.21 -9.45 -12.47
C LEU A 122 -24.32 -9.38 -13.72
N ALA A 123 -23.21 -10.13 -13.75
CA ALA A 123 -22.33 -10.20 -14.92
C ALA A 123 -23.04 -10.78 -16.16
N LYS A 124 -23.88 -11.82 -15.98
CA LYS A 124 -24.63 -12.44 -17.07
C LYS A 124 -25.72 -11.53 -17.61
N GLU A 125 -26.44 -10.85 -16.72
CA GLU A 125 -27.58 -10.00 -17.07
C GLU A 125 -27.14 -8.72 -17.81
N THR A 126 -26.03 -8.12 -17.38
CA THR A 126 -25.56 -6.82 -17.88
C THR A 126 -24.47 -6.92 -18.95
N GLY A 127 -23.87 -8.10 -19.13
CA GLY A 127 -22.75 -8.31 -20.05
C GLY A 127 -21.42 -7.71 -19.59
N MET A 128 -21.32 -7.21 -18.35
CA MET A 128 -20.08 -6.66 -17.80
C MET A 128 -19.08 -7.75 -17.42
N THR A 129 -17.82 -7.38 -17.23
CA THR A 129 -16.80 -8.34 -16.76
C THR A 129 -17.13 -8.85 -15.36
N ARG A 130 -16.80 -10.12 -15.07
CA ARG A 130 -17.01 -10.73 -13.75
C ARG A 130 -16.43 -9.90 -12.60
N THR A 131 -15.24 -9.33 -12.77
CA THR A 131 -14.59 -8.50 -11.75
C THR A 131 -15.35 -7.21 -11.47
N ALA A 132 -15.84 -6.51 -12.50
CA ALA A 132 -16.70 -5.34 -12.31
C ALA A 132 -17.98 -5.69 -11.56
N ALA A 133 -18.69 -6.74 -11.99
CA ALA A 133 -19.91 -7.19 -11.32
C ALA A 133 -19.66 -7.61 -9.87
N SER A 134 -18.53 -8.26 -9.60
CA SER A 134 -18.12 -8.64 -8.26
C SER A 134 -17.89 -7.42 -7.35
N VAL A 135 -17.26 -6.36 -7.85
CA VAL A 135 -17.05 -5.12 -7.09
C VAL A 135 -18.40 -4.50 -6.74
N LEU A 136 -19.28 -4.31 -7.73
CA LEU A 136 -20.62 -3.75 -7.51
C LEU A 136 -21.46 -4.58 -6.53
N GLU A 137 -21.32 -5.90 -6.56
CA GLU A 137 -22.04 -6.78 -5.65
C GLU A 137 -21.54 -6.68 -4.21
N LEU A 138 -20.22 -6.58 -4.01
CA LEU A 138 -19.65 -6.37 -2.68
C LEU A 138 -19.95 -4.96 -2.15
N ASP A 139 -19.98 -3.97 -3.04
CA ASP A 139 -20.35 -2.60 -2.70
C ASP A 139 -21.78 -2.48 -2.17
N LYS A 140 -22.75 -3.12 -2.84
CA LYS A 140 -24.15 -3.20 -2.34
C LYS A 140 -24.27 -3.83 -0.95
N GLN A 141 -23.29 -4.63 -0.54
CA GLN A 141 -23.23 -5.27 0.77
C GLN A 141 -22.49 -4.39 1.81
N GLY A 142 -22.04 -3.19 1.45
CA GLY A 142 -21.29 -2.28 2.32
C GLY A 142 -19.86 -2.74 2.60
N VAL A 143 -19.32 -3.66 1.82
CA VAL A 143 -18.03 -4.31 2.12
C VAL A 143 -16.83 -3.40 1.87
N TYR A 144 -17.00 -2.37 1.04
CA TYR A 144 -15.93 -1.43 0.69
C TYR A 144 -15.82 -0.24 1.63
N ASP A 145 -16.86 0.09 2.41
CA ASP A 145 -16.80 1.21 3.35
C ASP A 145 -15.82 0.92 4.48
N GLY A 146 -14.85 1.82 4.67
CA GLY A 146 -13.74 1.65 5.63
C GLY A 146 -12.74 0.55 5.28
N ALA A 147 -12.91 -0.17 4.16
CA ALA A 147 -12.03 -1.25 3.78
C ALA A 147 -10.76 -0.75 3.06
N ILE A 148 -9.73 -1.60 3.05
CA ILE A 148 -8.59 -1.44 2.14
C ILE A 148 -8.93 -2.14 0.83
N ALA A 149 -9.05 -1.39 -0.27
CA ALA A 149 -9.37 -1.93 -1.58
C ALA A 149 -8.10 -2.16 -2.40
N THR A 150 -7.76 -3.42 -2.69
CA THR A 150 -6.54 -3.81 -3.42
C THR A 150 -6.88 -4.36 -4.82
N ILE A 151 -6.53 -3.64 -5.87
CA ILE A 151 -6.83 -3.99 -7.26
C ILE A 151 -5.53 -4.18 -8.03
N GLY A 152 -5.17 -5.44 -8.30
CA GLY A 152 -3.92 -5.76 -8.98
C GLY A 152 -4.05 -6.24 -10.42
N ASN A 153 -5.23 -6.69 -10.84
CA ASN A 153 -5.37 -7.37 -12.13
C ASN A 153 -6.36 -6.71 -13.07
N ALA A 154 -7.55 -6.34 -12.61
CA ALA A 154 -8.64 -5.95 -13.51
C ALA A 154 -8.86 -4.43 -13.58
N PRO A 155 -8.56 -3.77 -14.73
CA PRO A 155 -8.93 -2.37 -14.94
C PRO A 155 -10.44 -2.11 -14.76
N THR A 156 -11.28 -3.09 -15.12
CA THR A 156 -12.72 -2.98 -14.95
C THR A 156 -13.18 -3.06 -13.49
N ALA A 157 -12.39 -3.68 -12.60
CA ALA A 157 -12.65 -3.59 -11.16
C ALA A 157 -12.35 -2.18 -10.65
N ALA A 158 -11.27 -1.55 -11.12
CA ALA A 158 -10.92 -0.18 -10.75
C ALA A 158 -11.98 0.83 -11.24
N PHE A 159 -12.47 0.68 -12.48
CA PHE A 159 -13.60 1.49 -12.94
C PHE A 159 -14.86 1.30 -12.09
N ALA A 160 -15.23 0.05 -11.80
CA ALA A 160 -16.41 -0.21 -10.96
C ALA A 160 -16.26 0.38 -9.55
N LEU A 161 -15.08 0.26 -8.93
CA LEU A 161 -14.82 0.85 -7.62
C LEU A 161 -14.88 2.39 -7.68
N ALA A 162 -14.37 3.00 -8.75
CA ALA A 162 -14.49 4.44 -8.93
C ALA A 162 -15.96 4.88 -9.03
N ASP A 163 -16.79 4.14 -9.77
CA ASP A 163 -18.23 4.41 -9.85
C ASP A 163 -18.90 4.24 -8.46
N CYS A 164 -18.49 3.26 -7.65
CA CYS A 164 -18.97 3.12 -6.27
C CYS A 164 -18.62 4.35 -5.41
N ILE A 165 -17.38 4.84 -5.52
CA ILE A 165 -16.91 6.03 -4.76
C ILE A 165 -17.73 7.26 -5.13
N GLU A 166 -18.02 7.48 -6.42
CA GLU A 166 -18.91 8.56 -6.84
C GLU A 166 -20.32 8.45 -6.25
N ASN A 167 -20.79 7.22 -6.04
CA ASN A 167 -22.10 6.92 -5.47
C ASN A 167 -22.13 6.90 -3.93
N GLY A 168 -21.01 7.21 -3.28
CA GLY A 168 -20.95 7.43 -1.84
C GLY A 168 -20.10 6.44 -1.06
N THR A 169 -19.56 5.39 -1.68
CA THR A 169 -18.69 4.42 -1.02
C THR A 169 -17.37 5.07 -0.60
N ARG A 170 -16.89 4.78 0.61
CA ARG A 170 -15.67 5.38 1.17
C ARG A 170 -14.72 4.29 1.71
N PRO A 171 -13.88 3.68 0.84
CA PRO A 171 -12.74 2.88 1.30
C PRO A 171 -11.80 3.70 2.17
N ALA A 172 -11.16 3.07 3.16
CA ALA A 172 -10.17 3.74 4.00
C ALA A 172 -8.88 4.04 3.23
N ALA A 173 -8.49 3.13 2.33
CA ALA A 173 -7.40 3.33 1.39
C ALA A 173 -7.57 2.43 0.15
N ILE A 174 -7.01 2.85 -0.97
CA ILE A 174 -7.00 2.10 -2.22
C ILE A 174 -5.57 1.81 -2.64
N VAL A 175 -5.29 0.57 -3.02
CA VAL A 175 -4.06 0.18 -3.73
C VAL A 175 -4.46 -0.33 -5.11
N ALA A 176 -4.32 0.49 -6.16
CA ALA A 176 -4.78 0.16 -7.51
C ALA A 176 -3.63 0.17 -8.52
N THR A 177 -3.17 -1.04 -8.86
CA THR A 177 -2.08 -1.27 -9.83
C THR A 177 -2.46 -2.27 -10.92
N PRO A 178 -3.66 -2.24 -11.53
CA PRO A 178 -4.02 -3.18 -12.59
C PRO A 178 -3.04 -3.09 -13.77
N VAL A 179 -2.47 -4.23 -14.18
CA VAL A 179 -1.58 -4.30 -15.34
C VAL A 179 -2.36 -4.39 -16.64
N GLY A 180 -1.83 -3.81 -17.72
CA GLY A 180 -2.37 -4.07 -19.05
C GLY A 180 -2.08 -2.99 -20.09
N PHE A 181 -2.36 -3.34 -21.34
CA PHE A 181 -2.24 -2.45 -22.50
C PHE A 181 -3.57 -1.79 -22.88
N VAL A 182 -4.66 -2.22 -22.26
CA VAL A 182 -6.01 -1.72 -22.52
C VAL A 182 -6.60 -1.29 -21.20
N LYS A 183 -7.03 -0.04 -21.10
CA LYS A 183 -7.81 0.51 -19.98
C LYS A 183 -7.09 0.59 -18.63
N ALA A 184 -5.90 0.01 -18.48
CA ALA A 184 -5.16 -0.03 -17.21
C ALA A 184 -4.77 1.37 -16.74
N GLU A 185 -4.13 2.15 -17.61
CA GLU A 185 -3.73 3.53 -17.33
C GLU A 185 -4.95 4.41 -17.04
N GLU A 186 -5.98 4.33 -17.89
CA GLU A 186 -7.22 5.09 -17.74
C GLU A 186 -7.96 4.73 -16.45
N SER A 187 -7.97 3.46 -16.05
CA SER A 187 -8.63 3.02 -14.81
C SER A 187 -7.94 3.56 -13.55
N ARG A 188 -6.61 3.66 -13.54
CA ARG A 188 -5.86 4.22 -12.41
C ARG A 188 -5.98 5.73 -12.36
N LYS A 189 -5.94 6.39 -13.52
CA LYS A 189 -6.24 7.83 -13.61
C LYS A 189 -7.63 8.11 -13.04
N ARG A 190 -8.62 7.29 -13.40
CA ARG A 190 -9.97 7.40 -12.89
C ARG A 190 -10.05 7.23 -11.37
N ILE A 191 -9.30 6.28 -10.79
CA ILE A 191 -9.18 6.14 -9.33
C ILE A 191 -8.63 7.43 -8.71
N ARG A 192 -7.54 7.99 -9.25
CA ARG A 192 -6.98 9.26 -8.72
C ARG A 192 -8.00 10.40 -8.78
N GLU A 193 -8.71 10.56 -9.89
CA GLU A 193 -9.73 11.61 -10.06
C GLU A 193 -10.85 11.50 -9.01
N VAL A 194 -11.38 10.30 -8.74
CA VAL A 194 -12.40 10.14 -7.69
C VAL A 194 -11.80 10.22 -6.28
N SER A 195 -10.56 9.78 -6.10
CA SER A 195 -9.85 9.90 -4.84
C SER A 195 -9.67 11.36 -4.42
N GLU A 196 -9.25 12.22 -5.36
CA GLU A 196 -9.18 13.67 -5.15
C GLU A 196 -10.57 14.27 -4.89
N ALA A 197 -11.56 13.94 -5.73
CA ALA A 197 -12.89 14.54 -5.65
C ALA A 197 -13.66 14.18 -4.37
N TYR A 198 -13.43 12.99 -3.82
CA TYR A 198 -14.20 12.45 -2.68
C TYR A 198 -13.36 12.19 -1.44
N ASN A 199 -12.10 12.64 -1.43
CA ASN A 199 -11.12 12.47 -0.35
C ASN A 199 -10.97 11.01 0.08
N VAL A 200 -10.74 10.12 -0.88
CA VAL A 200 -10.48 8.70 -0.64
C VAL A 200 -9.00 8.41 -0.92
N PRO A 201 -8.17 8.11 0.09
CA PRO A 201 -6.74 7.94 -0.10
C PRO A 201 -6.41 6.78 -1.04
N ALA A 202 -5.46 6.98 -1.96
CA ALA A 202 -5.07 6.00 -2.95
C ALA A 202 -3.58 5.99 -3.26
N ILE A 203 -3.07 4.78 -3.49
CA ILE A 203 -1.75 4.48 -4.02
C ILE A 203 -1.96 3.78 -5.36
N THR A 204 -1.47 4.40 -6.44
CA THR A 204 -1.60 3.88 -7.80
C THR A 204 -0.25 3.90 -8.51
N ASN A 205 -0.25 3.64 -9.82
CA ASN A 205 0.94 3.87 -10.64
C ASN A 205 0.59 4.39 -12.05
N VAL A 206 1.58 4.97 -12.74
CA VAL A 206 1.45 5.40 -14.15
C VAL A 206 1.95 4.35 -15.15
N GLY A 207 1.55 4.53 -16.41
CA GLY A 207 1.93 3.66 -17.53
C GLY A 207 1.11 2.36 -17.59
N ARG A 208 1.73 1.28 -18.07
CA ARG A 208 1.08 -0.03 -18.33
C ARG A 208 1.48 -1.14 -17.36
N ARG A 209 2.58 -0.93 -16.65
CA ARG A 209 3.13 -1.85 -15.63
C ARG A 209 2.21 -1.93 -14.42
N GLY A 210 2.33 -2.98 -13.62
CA GLY A 210 1.49 -3.24 -12.46
C GLY A 210 1.36 -4.74 -12.21
N GLY A 211 0.25 -5.16 -11.62
CA GLY A 211 -0.08 -6.57 -11.42
C GLY A 211 -0.47 -6.89 -9.98
N SER A 212 -0.96 -8.11 -9.77
CA SER A 212 -1.29 -8.63 -8.44
C SER A 212 -0.09 -8.71 -7.49
N GLY A 213 1.12 -8.97 -8.02
CA GLY A 213 2.34 -9.00 -7.22
C GLY A 213 2.62 -7.62 -6.61
N LEU A 214 2.53 -6.56 -7.42
CA LEU A 214 2.73 -5.19 -6.94
C LEU A 214 1.63 -4.79 -5.96
N ALA A 215 0.36 -5.01 -6.30
CA ALA A 215 -0.76 -4.66 -5.43
C ALA A 215 -0.65 -5.33 -4.05
N ALA A 216 -0.28 -6.62 -4.03
CA ALA A 216 -0.05 -7.34 -2.78
C ALA A 216 1.17 -6.82 -2.02
N ALA A 217 2.28 -6.53 -2.70
CA ALA A 217 3.49 -5.99 -2.06
C ALA A 217 3.25 -4.62 -1.41
N LEU A 218 2.57 -3.71 -2.11
CA LEU A 218 2.23 -2.39 -1.57
C LEU A 218 1.24 -2.51 -0.40
N THR A 219 0.26 -3.41 -0.50
CA THR A 219 -0.67 -3.67 0.63
C THR A 219 0.07 -4.28 1.82
N ASN A 220 1.05 -5.15 1.59
CA ASN A 220 1.91 -5.67 2.66
C ASN A 220 2.73 -4.57 3.33
N GLU A 221 3.16 -3.56 2.59
CA GLU A 221 3.88 -2.43 3.19
C GLU A 221 2.99 -1.61 4.13
N LEU A 222 1.71 -1.42 3.80
CA LEU A 222 0.74 -0.84 4.76
C LEU A 222 0.66 -1.67 6.05
N ILE A 223 0.73 -3.01 5.93
CA ILE A 223 0.74 -3.92 7.08
C ILE A 223 2.04 -3.81 7.88
N HIS A 224 3.19 -3.66 7.21
CA HIS A 224 4.48 -3.45 7.88
C HIS A 224 4.52 -2.13 8.62
N VAL A 225 4.12 -1.02 7.98
CA VAL A 225 3.97 0.28 8.63
C VAL A 225 3.07 0.18 9.86
N ALA A 226 1.92 -0.50 9.77
CA ALA A 226 1.03 -0.72 10.92
C ALA A 226 1.65 -1.59 12.02
N LYS A 227 2.49 -2.57 11.66
CA LYS A 227 3.23 -3.40 12.63
C LYS A 227 4.23 -2.54 13.40
N ASP A 228 5.00 -1.72 12.71
CA ASP A 228 6.02 -0.84 13.29
C ASP A 228 5.38 0.17 14.26
N VAL A 229 4.17 0.64 13.95
CA VAL A 229 3.38 1.47 14.87
C VAL A 229 2.95 0.71 16.11
N ARG A 230 2.57 -0.57 16.00
CA ARG A 230 2.22 -1.40 17.15
C ARG A 230 3.43 -1.75 18.03
N THR A 231 4.62 -1.82 17.45
CA THR A 231 5.88 -2.07 18.18
C THR A 231 6.52 -0.79 18.71
N GLU A 232 5.85 0.36 18.55
CA GLU A 232 6.31 1.69 18.98
C GLU A 232 7.61 2.13 18.31
N THR A 233 7.96 1.53 17.16
CA THR A 233 9.13 1.92 16.35
C THR A 233 8.81 2.98 15.30
N LEU A 234 7.53 3.30 15.12
CA LEU A 234 7.05 4.37 14.24
C LEU A 234 5.83 5.09 14.84
N GLU A 235 5.82 6.43 14.78
CA GLU A 235 4.65 7.25 15.08
C GLU A 235 4.01 7.75 13.77
N LEU A 236 2.74 7.40 13.50
CA LEU A 236 2.04 7.85 12.28
C LEU A 236 1.78 9.34 12.24
N GLU A 237 1.63 9.99 13.41
CA GLU A 237 1.22 11.40 13.49
C GLU A 237 2.38 12.39 13.40
N VAL A 238 3.60 11.90 13.16
CA VAL A 238 4.80 12.72 13.04
C VAL A 238 5.16 12.85 11.56
N THR A 239 5.40 14.07 11.09
CA THR A 239 5.82 14.32 9.71
C THR A 239 7.25 13.84 9.44
N ALA A 240 7.62 13.65 8.18
CA ALA A 240 8.99 13.28 7.83
C ALA A 240 10.03 14.31 8.31
N GLU A 241 9.70 15.61 8.23
CA GLU A 241 10.55 16.69 8.73
C GLU A 241 10.76 16.59 10.25
N GLU A 242 9.70 16.31 11.01
CA GLU A 242 9.81 16.13 12.47
C GLU A 242 10.57 14.85 12.84
N ARG A 243 10.41 13.76 12.09
CA ARG A 243 11.22 12.53 12.29
C ARG A 243 12.70 12.80 12.04
N ALA A 244 13.03 13.49 10.95
CA ALA A 244 14.40 13.88 10.63
C ALA A 244 15.01 14.83 11.68
N ALA A 245 14.23 15.79 12.18
CA ALA A 245 14.67 16.71 13.23
C ALA A 245 14.95 16.01 14.57
N ARG A 246 14.16 14.99 14.92
CA ARG A 246 14.41 14.18 16.14
C ARG A 246 15.69 13.35 16.01
N ALA A 247 15.89 12.69 14.86
CA ALA A 247 17.12 11.92 14.61
C ALA A 247 18.38 12.79 14.66
N ALA A 248 18.34 14.00 14.10
CA ALA A 248 19.46 14.95 14.15
C ALA A 248 19.71 15.52 15.56
N GLY A 249 18.67 15.65 16.38
CA GLY A 249 18.80 16.13 17.76
C GLY A 249 19.43 15.12 18.73
N ASP A 250 19.19 13.82 18.50
CA ASP A 250 19.82 12.74 19.27
C ASP A 250 21.32 12.58 18.93
N GLU A 251 21.75 12.90 17.70
CA GLU A 251 23.16 12.91 17.30
C GLU A 251 23.97 14.05 17.97
N ASP A 252 23.36 15.21 18.19
CA ASP A 252 24.02 16.36 18.82
C ASP A 252 24.21 16.18 20.35
N ASP A 253 23.41 15.32 21.01
CA ASP A 253 23.53 15.02 22.44
C ASP A 253 24.58 13.92 22.74
N GLU A 254 24.95 13.07 21.78
CA GLU A 254 26.01 12.05 21.96
C GLU A 254 27.43 12.64 21.90
N ASP A 255 27.63 13.81 21.29
CA ASP A 255 28.92 14.52 21.28
C ASP A 255 29.12 15.46 22.51
N GLY A 256 28.17 15.44 23.45
CA GLY A 256 28.06 16.39 24.58
C GLY A 256 28.59 15.96 25.96
N GLU A 257 29.15 14.76 26.12
CA GLU A 257 29.80 14.33 27.38
C GLU A 257 31.18 13.72 27.09
N ASN A 258 32.35 14.19 27.56
CA ASN A 258 32.88 15.38 28.22
C ASN A 258 34.44 15.20 28.13
N PRO A 259 35.26 16.23 28.40
CA PRO A 259 36.71 16.32 28.11
C PRO A 259 37.66 15.60 29.08
#